data_AF-A0A7W1KQT1-F1
#
_entry.id   AF-A0A7W1KQT1-F1
#
_cell.length_a   1.000
_cell.length_b   1.000
_cell.length_c   1.000
_cell.angle_alpha   90.00
_cell.angle_beta   90.00
_cell.angle_gamma   90.00
#
_symmetry.space_group_name_H-M   'P 1'
#
loop_
_entity.id
_entity.type
_entity.pdbx_description
1 polymer ?
#
loop_
_entity_poly.entity_id
_entity_poly.type
_entity_poly.pdbx_seq_one_letter_code
_entity_poly.pdbx_strand_id
1 'polypeptide(L)'
;MNWMARHRRWVIALICAFWTLAVLAALSFPELPFFSAVARGEQSFGDMLRREGRKAPTHPEFVFLGIDESTRNFTPFNPEDAVGNRAFELITERPPPWSRELWSVLLDRLFAAGARLVIFDMIFGKPGDGDEAFRNALERYGDRIVLGANFDLSGQLTAIWPSPTLFPNGERDDRAGYVVFFPDGLDGKTRSLRYRISDRQLAGQAPHSSQQIFESLSARAVAKLGHP
;
A
#
# COMPACT_ATOMS: atom_id res chain seq x y z
N MET A 1 -53.53 -17.89 -30.57
CA MET A 1 -52.77 -16.65 -30.28
C MET A 1 -52.26 -16.72 -28.84
N ASN A 2 -50.98 -17.05 -28.64
CA ASN A 2 -50.42 -17.47 -27.34
C ASN A 2 -50.37 -16.30 -26.33
N TRP A 3 -51.43 -16.16 -25.53
CA TRP A 3 -51.56 -15.19 -24.43
C TRP A 3 -50.36 -15.26 -23.46
N MET A 4 -49.85 -16.46 -23.17
CA MET A 4 -48.66 -16.67 -22.34
C MET A 4 -47.36 -16.14 -22.98
N ALA A 5 -47.22 -16.19 -24.31
CA ALA A 5 -46.01 -15.71 -24.99
C ALA A 5 -45.88 -14.18 -24.94
N ARG A 6 -47.01 -13.46 -24.92
CA ARG A 6 -47.04 -11.98 -24.86
C ARG A 6 -46.75 -11.44 -23.46
N HIS A 7 -47.24 -12.10 -22.41
CA HIS A 7 -47.03 -11.68 -21.02
C HIS A 7 -45.69 -12.16 -20.45
N ARG A 8 -45.11 -13.25 -20.99
CA ARG A 8 -43.81 -13.76 -20.56
C ARG A 8 -42.71 -12.71 -20.63
N ARG A 9 -42.68 -11.87 -21.68
CA ARG A 9 -41.70 -10.79 -21.80
C ARG A 9 -41.87 -9.73 -20.72
N TRP A 10 -43.11 -9.37 -20.40
CA TRP A 10 -43.44 -8.43 -19.32
C TRP A 10 -43.10 -8.99 -17.94
N VAL A 11 -43.41 -10.26 -17.69
CA VAL A 11 -43.05 -10.93 -16.43
C VAL A 11 -41.53 -10.98 -16.26
N ILE A 12 -40.78 -11.35 -17.30
CA ILE A 12 -39.32 -11.31 -17.27
C ILE A 12 -38.81 -9.88 -17.03
N ALA A 13 -39.37 -8.88 -17.73
CA ALA A 13 -38.98 -7.49 -17.55
C ALA A 13 -39.24 -6.99 -16.12
N LEU A 14 -40.37 -7.37 -15.51
CA LEU A 14 -40.70 -7.04 -14.13
C LEU A 14 -39.77 -7.73 -13.13
N ILE A 15 -39.45 -9.01 -13.35
CA ILE A 15 -38.46 -9.74 -12.53
C ILE A 15 -37.09 -9.04 -12.62
N CYS A 16 -36.65 -8.71 -13.83
CA CYS A 16 -35.40 -7.97 -14.03
C CYS A 16 -35.44 -6.59 -13.34
N ALA A 17 -36.52 -5.82 -13.51
CA ALA A 17 -36.67 -4.51 -12.89
C ALA A 17 -36.66 -4.59 -11.36
N PHE A 18 -37.35 -5.57 -10.78
CA PHE A 18 -37.37 -5.81 -9.34
C PHE A 18 -35.97 -6.12 -8.81
N TRP A 19 -35.25 -7.06 -9.42
CA TRP A 19 -33.90 -7.41 -8.98
C TRP A 19 -32.91 -6.25 -9.16
N THR A 20 -33.01 -5.49 -10.25
CA THR A 20 -32.20 -4.28 -10.45
C THR A 20 -32.47 -3.26 -9.34
N LEU A 21 -33.73 -2.98 -9.01
CA LEU A 21 -34.08 -2.05 -7.94
C LEU A 21 -33.63 -2.56 -6.56
N ALA A 22 -33.75 -3.86 -6.30
CA ALA A 22 -33.28 -4.46 -5.05
C ALA A 22 -31.77 -4.36 -4.89
N VAL A 23 -31.00 -4.59 -5.96
CA VAL A 23 -29.54 -4.42 -5.96
C VAL A 23 -29.16 -2.95 -5.78
N LEU A 24 -29.81 -2.03 -6.49
CA LEU A 24 -29.58 -0.60 -6.32
C LEU A 24 -29.88 -0.15 -4.88
N ALA A 25 -30.98 -0.62 -4.30
CA ALA A 25 -31.32 -0.34 -2.90
C ALA A 25 -30.28 -0.91 -1.92
N ALA A 26 -29.77 -2.12 -2.18
CA ALA A 26 -28.71 -2.72 -1.37
C ALA A 26 -27.40 -1.91 -1.40
N LEU A 27 -27.04 -1.39 -2.57
CA LEU A 27 -25.85 -0.56 -2.76
C LEU A 27 -26.01 0.83 -2.11
N SER A 28 -27.20 1.43 -2.21
CA SER A 28 -27.46 2.78 -1.67
C SER A 28 -27.76 2.79 -0.17
N PHE A 29 -28.30 1.70 0.39
CA PHE A 29 -28.70 1.59 1.79
C PHE A 29 -28.13 0.33 2.45
N PRO A 30 -26.78 0.21 2.53
CA PRO A 30 -26.13 -0.98 3.07
C PRO A 30 -26.46 -1.23 4.55
N GLU A 31 -26.83 -0.18 5.29
CA GLU A 31 -27.16 -0.25 6.72
C GLU A 31 -28.51 -0.92 7.03
N LEU A 32 -29.37 -1.10 6.02
CA LEU A 32 -30.66 -1.77 6.25
C LEU A 32 -30.43 -3.20 6.77
N PRO A 33 -31.21 -3.68 7.77
CA PRO A 33 -30.93 -4.95 8.45
C PRO A 33 -30.79 -6.15 7.52
N PHE A 34 -31.61 -6.22 6.46
CA PHE A 34 -31.58 -7.32 5.50
C PHE A 34 -30.29 -7.31 4.65
N PHE A 35 -29.94 -6.17 4.06
CA PHE A 35 -28.74 -6.07 3.21
C PHE A 35 -27.45 -6.18 4.03
N SER A 36 -27.41 -5.54 5.21
CA SER A 36 -26.28 -5.65 6.13
C SER A 36 -26.07 -7.08 6.64
N ALA A 37 -27.13 -7.87 6.84
CA ALA A 37 -27.01 -9.27 7.25
C ALA A 37 -26.31 -10.12 6.17
N VAL A 38 -26.67 -9.93 4.90
CA VAL A 38 -26.01 -10.61 3.78
C VAL A 38 -24.53 -10.20 3.68
N ALA A 39 -24.25 -8.89 3.72
CA ALA A 39 -22.88 -8.37 3.65
C ALA A 39 -22.00 -8.86 4.83
N ARG A 40 -22.55 -8.87 6.06
CA ARG A 40 -21.86 -9.42 7.24
C ARG A 40 -21.61 -10.92 7.09
N GLY A 41 -22.55 -11.66 6.52
CA GLY A 41 -22.40 -13.09 6.23
C GLY A 41 -21.23 -13.37 5.29
N GLU A 42 -21.16 -12.64 4.17
CA GLU A 42 -20.04 -12.73 3.22
C GLU A 42 -18.70 -12.38 3.89
N GLN A 43 -18.66 -11.28 4.64
CA GLN A 43 -17.45 -10.86 5.37
C GLN A 43 -17.00 -11.90 6.40
N SER A 44 -17.94 -12.43 7.19
CA SER A 44 -17.65 -13.45 8.21
C SER A 44 -17.13 -14.74 7.56
N PHE A 45 -17.70 -15.15 6.44
CA PHE A 45 -17.22 -16.30 5.68
C PHE A 45 -15.83 -16.03 5.10
N GLY A 46 -15.60 -14.84 4.55
CA GLY A 46 -14.29 -14.40 4.08
C GLY A 46 -13.24 -14.34 5.18
N ASP A 47 -13.61 -13.93 6.39
CA ASP A 47 -12.74 -13.91 7.56
C ASP A 47 -12.43 -15.33 8.05
N MET A 48 -13.43 -16.20 8.07
CA MET A 48 -13.24 -17.62 8.37
C MET A 48 -12.26 -18.25 7.38
N LEU A 49 -12.43 -18.03 6.07
CA LEU A 49 -11.49 -18.50 5.05
C LEU A 49 -10.09 -17.90 5.24
N ARG A 50 -9.98 -16.62 5.61
CA ARG A 50 -8.68 -16.01 5.88
C ARG A 50 -8.03 -16.52 7.15
N ARG A 51 -8.78 -16.94 8.16
CA ARG A 51 -8.27 -17.46 9.44
C ARG A 51 -7.91 -18.93 9.36
N GLU A 52 -8.85 -19.75 8.89
CA GLU A 52 -8.79 -21.23 8.89
C GLU A 52 -8.33 -21.81 7.54
N GLY A 53 -8.48 -21.04 6.46
CA GLY A 53 -8.05 -21.48 5.14
C GLY A 53 -6.54 -21.63 5.04
N ARG A 54 -6.11 -22.38 4.02
CA ARG A 54 -4.69 -22.63 3.73
C ARG A 54 -3.95 -21.30 3.55
N LYS A 55 -2.97 -21.04 4.41
CA LYS A 55 -2.11 -19.87 4.31
C LYS A 55 -1.09 -20.09 3.19
N ALA A 56 -0.79 -19.01 2.47
CA ALA A 56 0.38 -19.00 1.60
C ALA A 56 1.62 -19.24 2.48
N PRO A 57 2.54 -20.15 2.10
CA PRO A 57 3.77 -20.36 2.85
C PRO A 57 4.59 -19.06 2.84
N THR A 58 5.20 -18.73 3.97
CA THR A 58 6.19 -17.66 4.03
C THR A 58 7.47 -18.12 3.34
N HIS A 59 8.03 -17.28 2.48
CA HIS A 59 9.32 -17.57 1.87
C HIS A 59 10.44 -17.32 2.89
N PRO A 60 11.40 -18.24 3.09
CA PRO A 60 12.46 -18.06 4.08
C PRO A 60 13.39 -16.87 3.78
N GLU A 61 13.40 -16.40 2.53
CA GLU A 61 14.21 -15.24 2.09
C GLU A 61 13.52 -13.89 2.33
N PHE A 62 12.25 -13.88 2.76
CA PHE A 62 11.55 -12.64 3.10
C PHE A 62 11.55 -12.42 4.61
N VAL A 63 12.10 -11.28 5.02
CA VAL A 63 12.05 -10.81 6.41
C VAL A 63 11.20 -9.55 6.46
N PHE A 64 10.16 -9.59 7.30
CA PHE A 64 9.29 -8.44 7.55
C PHE A 64 9.63 -7.85 8.92
N LEU A 65 10.01 -6.58 8.94
CA LEU A 65 10.27 -5.83 10.17
C LEU A 65 9.19 -4.75 10.32
N GLY A 66 8.31 -4.94 11.30
CA GLY A 66 7.30 -3.96 11.68
C GLY A 66 7.82 -3.02 12.77
N ILE A 67 7.38 -1.76 12.73
CA ILE A 67 7.52 -0.82 13.85
C ILE A 67 6.21 -0.86 14.61
N ASP A 68 6.25 -1.39 15.83
CA ASP A 68 5.09 -1.47 16.72
C ASP A 68 5.19 -0.47 17.88
N GLU A 69 4.19 -0.48 18.76
CA GLU A 69 4.16 0.40 19.93
C GLU A 69 5.34 0.14 20.89
N SER A 70 5.79 -1.11 21.01
CA SER A 70 6.95 -1.46 21.83
C SER A 70 8.25 -0.87 21.27
N THR A 71 8.37 -0.80 19.95
CA THR A 71 9.49 -0.18 19.23
C THR A 71 9.49 1.34 19.40
N ARG A 72 8.31 1.97 19.47
CA ARG A 72 8.21 3.43 19.66
C ARG A 72 8.65 3.89 21.04
N ASN A 73 8.43 3.07 22.06
CA ASN A 73 8.86 3.30 23.44
C ASN A 73 10.05 2.40 23.79
N PHE A 74 10.95 2.19 22.83
CA PHE A 74 12.06 1.25 22.98
C PHE A 74 12.93 1.63 24.18
N THR A 75 13.05 0.68 25.10
CA THR A 75 14.01 0.72 26.21
C THR A 75 15.03 -0.39 25.95
N PRO A 76 16.34 -0.11 25.94
CA PRO A 76 17.35 -1.15 25.75
C PRO A 76 17.20 -2.25 26.80
N PHE A 77 17.15 -3.51 26.37
CA PHE A 77 17.09 -4.67 27.29
C PHE A 77 18.32 -4.75 28.18
N ASN A 78 19.48 -4.35 27.65
CA ASN A 78 20.73 -4.20 28.37
C ASN A 78 21.35 -2.85 27.98
N PRO A 79 21.55 -1.92 28.92
CA PRO A 79 22.16 -0.62 28.64
C PRO A 79 23.57 -0.73 28.03
N GLU A 80 24.32 -1.78 28.37
CA GLU A 80 25.69 -1.98 27.89
C GLU A 80 25.75 -2.28 26.39
N ASP A 81 24.76 -3.01 25.85
CA ASP A 81 24.66 -3.32 24.42
C ASP A 81 24.20 -2.11 23.57
N ALA A 82 23.66 -1.08 24.23
CA ALA A 82 23.32 0.18 23.60
C ALA A 82 24.53 1.11 23.43
N VAL A 83 25.54 0.98 24.29
CA VAL A 83 26.73 1.82 24.26
C VAL A 83 27.55 1.54 22.99
N GLY A 84 27.74 2.58 22.17
CA GLY A 84 28.51 2.50 20.92
C GLY A 84 27.71 1.98 19.72
N ASN A 85 26.41 1.71 19.89
CA ASN A 85 25.53 1.36 18.78
C ASN A 85 24.75 2.58 18.30
N ARG A 86 25.23 3.19 17.21
CA ARG A 86 24.62 4.41 16.64
C ARG A 86 23.12 4.30 16.39
N ALA A 87 22.62 3.14 15.97
CA ALA A 87 21.18 2.95 15.76
C ALA A 87 20.37 3.07 17.06
N PHE A 88 20.89 2.54 18.18
CA PHE A 88 20.23 2.63 19.47
C PHE A 88 20.33 4.04 20.07
N GLU A 89 21.45 4.73 19.87
CA GLU A 89 21.57 6.16 20.21
C GLU A 89 20.48 6.98 19.51
N LEU A 90 20.31 6.82 18.19
CA LEU A 90 19.33 7.56 17.40
C LEU A 90 17.87 7.26 17.79
N ILE A 91 17.57 6.03 18.23
CA ILE A 91 16.22 5.63 18.66
C ILE A 91 15.91 6.17 20.07
N THR A 92 16.92 6.22 20.95
CA THR A 92 16.77 6.61 22.37
C THR A 92 16.86 8.12 22.59
N GLU A 93 17.49 8.87 21.67
CA GLU A 93 17.64 10.33 21.76
C GLU A 93 16.30 11.07 21.76
N ARG A 94 15.32 10.60 20.96
CA ARG A 94 13.99 11.22 20.87
C ARG A 94 12.90 10.22 20.48
N PRO A 95 11.64 10.44 20.90
CA PRO A 95 10.52 9.68 20.37
C PRO A 95 10.37 9.90 18.85
N PRO A 96 9.69 8.97 18.15
CA PRO A 96 9.46 9.10 16.71
C PRO A 96 8.72 10.41 16.38
N PRO A 97 9.04 11.08 15.26
CA PRO A 97 9.92 10.59 14.18
C PRO A 97 11.43 10.70 14.50
N TRP A 98 12.14 9.57 14.35
CA TRP A 98 13.59 9.50 14.54
C TRP A 98 14.35 10.22 13.41
N SER A 99 15.65 10.46 13.62
CA SER A 99 16.53 10.92 12.55
C SER A 99 16.60 9.89 11.43
N ARG A 100 16.58 10.35 10.18
CA ARG A 100 16.68 9.48 9.00
C ARG A 100 18.06 8.87 8.83
N GLU A 101 19.06 9.35 9.59
CA GLU A 101 20.35 8.68 9.74
C GLU A 101 20.16 7.21 10.20
N LEU A 102 19.13 6.93 10.99
CA LEU A 102 18.81 5.57 11.44
C LEU A 102 18.63 4.61 10.27
N TRP A 103 17.96 5.06 9.21
CA TRP A 103 17.71 4.25 8.01
C TRP A 103 18.99 4.02 7.20
N SER A 104 19.93 4.98 7.22
CA SER A 104 21.26 4.81 6.64
C SER A 104 22.04 3.68 7.35
N VAL A 105 22.09 3.73 8.68
CA VAL A 105 22.76 2.70 9.51
C VAL A 105 22.10 1.32 9.33
N LEU A 106 20.76 1.29 9.24
CA LEU A 106 20.02 0.06 8.98
C LEU A 106 20.37 -0.55 7.63
N LEU A 107 20.41 0.26 6.56
CA LEU A 107 20.76 -0.21 5.23
C LEU A 107 22.16 -0.80 5.19
N ASP A 108 23.15 -0.11 5.77
CA ASP A 108 24.53 -0.61 5.83
C ASP A 108 24.60 -2.00 6.51
N ARG A 109 23.87 -2.20 7.61
CA ARG A 109 23.81 -3.50 8.29
C ARG A 109 23.11 -4.57 7.46
N LEU A 110 21.96 -4.26 6.88
CA LEU A 110 21.18 -5.24 6.10
C LEU A 110 21.94 -5.70 4.85
N PHE A 111 22.58 -4.77 4.13
CA PHE A 111 23.37 -5.12 2.96
C PHE A 111 24.68 -5.83 3.32
N ALA A 112 25.34 -5.45 4.42
CA ALA A 112 26.50 -6.21 4.93
C ALA A 112 26.11 -7.64 5.33
N ALA A 113 24.89 -7.85 5.81
CA ALA A 113 24.34 -9.17 6.12
C ALA A 113 23.84 -9.95 4.88
N GLY A 114 23.94 -9.37 3.67
CA GLY A 114 23.62 -10.05 2.42
C GLY A 114 22.19 -9.84 1.89
N ALA A 115 21.45 -8.84 2.39
CA ALA A 115 20.14 -8.50 1.82
C ALA A 115 20.25 -8.17 0.33
N ARG A 116 19.39 -8.78 -0.51
CA ARG A 116 19.36 -8.51 -1.95
C ARG A 116 18.59 -7.23 -2.31
N LEU A 117 17.54 -6.93 -1.55
CA LEU A 117 16.66 -5.77 -1.73
C LEU A 117 16.12 -5.35 -0.35
N VAL A 118 16.05 -4.04 -0.09
CA VAL A 118 15.37 -3.47 1.09
C VAL A 118 14.22 -2.60 0.64
N ILE A 119 13.04 -2.83 1.23
CA ILE A 119 11.80 -2.11 0.89
C ILE A 119 11.33 -1.36 2.13
N PHE A 120 11.16 -0.06 2.01
CA PHE A 120 10.56 0.77 3.05
C PHE A 120 9.09 1.05 2.71
N ASP A 121 8.19 0.36 3.39
CA ASP A 121 6.75 0.69 3.40
C ASP A 121 6.47 1.87 4.34
N MET A 122 7.14 2.99 4.08
CA MET A 122 7.07 4.24 4.85
C MET A 122 7.20 5.43 3.90
N ILE A 123 6.52 6.52 4.24
CA ILE A 123 6.47 7.73 3.40
C ILE A 123 7.37 8.80 3.99
N PHE A 124 8.37 9.22 3.23
CA PHE A 124 9.33 10.27 3.61
C PHE A 124 9.03 11.62 2.94
N GLY A 125 7.76 12.05 2.94
CA GLY A 125 7.27 13.12 2.05
C GLY A 125 7.73 14.55 2.36
N LYS A 126 8.20 14.83 3.58
CA LYS A 126 8.73 16.14 3.99
C LYS A 126 10.23 16.05 4.25
N PRO A 127 11.03 17.12 4.11
CA PRO A 127 12.41 17.11 4.58
C PRO A 127 12.49 16.71 6.05
N GLY A 128 13.53 15.98 6.42
CA GLY A 128 13.75 15.47 7.76
C GLY A 128 15.20 15.55 8.19
N ASP A 129 15.40 15.59 9.50
CA ASP A 129 16.73 15.45 10.09
C ASP A 129 17.40 14.13 9.67
N GLY A 130 18.70 14.16 9.40
CA GLY A 130 19.46 13.02 8.87
C GLY A 130 19.25 12.70 7.38
N ASP A 131 18.54 13.55 6.62
CA ASP A 131 18.29 13.34 5.18
C ASP A 131 19.57 13.17 4.36
N GLU A 132 20.64 13.88 4.71
CA GLU A 132 21.90 13.77 4.00
C GLU A 132 22.53 12.39 4.13
N ALA A 133 22.61 11.87 5.36
CA ALA A 133 23.13 10.53 5.62
C ALA A 133 22.27 9.46 4.93
N PHE A 134 20.94 9.65 4.92
CA PHE A 134 20.03 8.71 4.28
C PHE A 134 20.15 8.77 2.75
N ARG A 135 20.14 9.96 2.14
CA ARG A 135 20.34 10.14 0.71
C ARG A 135 21.64 9.50 0.23
N ASN A 136 22.75 9.70 0.94
CA ASN A 136 24.03 9.10 0.59
C ASN A 136 23.96 7.56 0.59
N ALA A 137 23.22 6.95 1.52
CA ALA A 137 22.97 5.50 1.52
C ALA A 137 22.05 5.07 0.37
N LEU A 138 21.00 5.84 0.07
CA LEU A 138 20.10 5.57 -1.05
C LEU A 138 20.84 5.60 -2.39
N GLU A 139 21.79 6.51 -2.57
CA GLU A 139 22.66 6.58 -3.74
C GLU A 139 23.61 5.38 -3.82
N ARG A 140 24.23 5.00 -2.69
CA ARG A 140 25.15 3.85 -2.61
C ARG A 140 24.49 2.52 -3.01
N TYR A 141 23.23 2.33 -2.67
CA TYR A 141 22.49 1.07 -2.83
C TYR A 141 21.38 1.14 -3.89
N GLY A 142 21.41 2.13 -4.78
CA GLY A 142 20.23 2.59 -5.55
C GLY A 142 19.41 1.51 -6.27
N ASP A 143 20.02 0.50 -6.88
CA ASP A 143 19.33 -0.57 -7.59
C ASP A 143 18.65 -1.60 -6.67
N ARG A 144 18.94 -1.55 -5.37
CA ARG A 144 18.54 -2.54 -4.36
C ARG A 144 17.65 -1.95 -3.26
N ILE A 145 17.06 -0.78 -3.48
CA ILE A 145 16.15 -0.13 -2.53
C ILE A 145 14.85 0.30 -3.21
N VAL A 146 13.74 0.19 -2.47
CA VAL A 146 12.45 0.82 -2.81
C VAL A 146 11.90 1.58 -1.62
N LEU A 147 11.46 2.83 -1.83
CA LEU A 147 10.80 3.69 -0.86
C LEU A 147 9.32 3.87 -1.20
N GLY A 148 8.49 3.94 -0.17
CA GLY A 148 7.08 4.24 -0.26
C GLY A 148 6.81 5.67 -0.71
N ALA A 149 5.91 5.79 -1.69
CA ALA A 149 5.25 7.02 -2.09
C ALA A 149 3.73 6.88 -1.86
N ASN A 150 3.01 7.99 -1.78
CA ASN A 150 1.57 7.98 -1.55
C ASN A 150 0.84 8.91 -2.54
N PHE A 151 -0.48 8.85 -2.57
CA PHE A 151 -1.35 9.81 -3.23
C PHE A 151 -2.32 10.34 -2.19
N ASP A 152 -2.49 11.65 -2.11
CA ASP A 152 -3.57 12.24 -1.34
C ASP A 152 -4.88 12.04 -2.10
N LEU A 153 -5.74 11.15 -1.57
CA LEU A 153 -7.05 10.84 -2.14
C LEU A 153 -8.18 11.67 -1.50
N SER A 154 -7.88 12.51 -0.51
CA SER A 154 -8.90 13.26 0.26
C SER A 154 -9.31 14.59 -0.41
N GLY A 155 -8.55 15.03 -1.42
CA GLY A 155 -8.77 16.29 -2.13
C GLY A 155 -8.39 16.21 -3.60
N GLN A 156 -7.69 17.24 -4.10
CA GLN A 156 -7.13 17.19 -5.44
C GLN A 156 -6.02 16.14 -5.46
N LEU A 157 -6.19 15.11 -6.29
CA LEU A 157 -5.31 13.95 -6.29
C LEU A 157 -3.87 14.38 -6.56
N THR A 158 -3.05 14.37 -5.50
CA THR A 158 -1.68 14.86 -5.51
C THR A 158 -0.77 13.78 -5.00
N ALA A 159 0.29 13.49 -5.74
CA ALA A 159 1.28 12.51 -5.33
C ALA A 159 2.16 13.06 -4.20
N ILE A 160 2.38 12.24 -3.18
CA ILE A 160 3.26 12.49 -2.05
C ILE A 160 4.49 11.59 -2.25
N TRP A 161 5.48 12.14 -2.95
CA TRP A 161 6.77 11.48 -3.18
C TRP A 161 7.73 11.67 -2.01
N PRO A 162 8.76 10.82 -1.87
CA PRO A 162 9.88 11.10 -0.98
C PRO A 162 10.43 12.52 -1.21
N SER A 163 10.84 13.18 -0.14
CA SER A 163 11.21 14.59 -0.20
C SER A 163 12.34 14.86 -1.20
N PRO A 164 12.40 16.05 -1.81
CA PRO A 164 13.47 16.41 -2.75
C PRO A 164 14.88 16.33 -2.15
N THR A 165 15.00 16.40 -0.82
CA THR A 165 16.24 16.21 -0.07
C THR A 165 16.75 14.77 -0.10
N LEU A 166 15.87 13.79 -0.32
CA LEU A 166 16.21 12.37 -0.52
C LEU A 166 16.30 12.03 -2.01
N PHE A 167 15.28 12.42 -2.79
CA PHE A 167 15.19 12.16 -4.23
C PHE A 167 15.09 13.49 -5.00
N PRO A 168 16.23 14.06 -5.45
CA PRO A 168 16.23 15.28 -6.25
C PRO A 168 15.44 15.15 -7.57
N ASN A 169 15.39 13.93 -8.13
CA ASN A 169 14.63 13.60 -9.34
C ASN A 169 13.12 13.41 -9.08
N GLY A 170 12.69 13.46 -7.82
CA GLY A 170 11.29 13.38 -7.39
C GLY A 170 10.56 12.16 -7.95
N GLU A 171 9.47 12.43 -8.67
CA GLU A 171 8.52 11.43 -9.18
C GLU A 171 9.09 10.46 -10.22
N ARG A 172 10.26 10.80 -10.81
CA ARG A 172 10.91 10.00 -11.85
C ARG A 172 11.91 9.00 -11.28
N ASP A 173 12.12 9.01 -9.97
CA ASP A 173 13.05 8.09 -9.32
C ASP A 173 12.45 6.67 -9.32
N ASP A 174 13.19 5.72 -9.90
CA ASP A 174 12.78 4.32 -10.03
C ASP A 174 12.79 3.59 -8.68
N ARG A 175 13.40 4.19 -7.66
CA ARG A 175 13.40 3.71 -6.28
C ARG A 175 12.12 4.09 -5.54
N ALA A 176 11.21 4.87 -6.11
CA ALA A 176 9.92 5.19 -5.50
C ALA A 176 8.79 4.32 -6.07
N GLY A 177 7.97 3.74 -5.19
CA GLY A 177 6.77 3.01 -5.56
C GLY A 177 5.60 3.34 -4.64
N TYR A 178 4.39 3.47 -5.19
CA TYR A 178 3.24 3.88 -4.38
C TYR A 178 2.73 2.76 -3.47
N VAL A 179 2.25 3.12 -2.28
CA VAL A 179 1.72 2.19 -1.25
C VAL A 179 0.19 2.24 -1.14
N VAL A 180 -0.46 2.98 -2.04
CA VAL A 180 -1.89 3.29 -1.98
C VAL A 180 -2.76 2.11 -2.41
N PHE A 181 -3.77 1.84 -1.59
CA PHE A 181 -4.89 0.98 -1.97
C PHE A 181 -6.02 1.82 -2.54
N PHE A 182 -6.55 1.41 -3.69
CA PHE A 182 -7.67 2.09 -4.34
C PHE A 182 -8.96 1.34 -3.97
N PRO A 183 -9.80 1.89 -3.07
CA PRO A 183 -11.04 1.26 -2.71
C PRO A 183 -12.03 1.25 -3.88
N ASP A 184 -12.96 0.31 -3.85
CA ASP A 184 -14.08 0.28 -4.79
C ASP A 184 -14.98 1.51 -4.58
N GLY A 185 -15.35 2.18 -5.67
CA GLY A 185 -16.17 3.40 -5.61
C GLY A 185 -17.61 3.15 -5.15
N LEU A 186 -18.09 1.91 -5.17
CA LEU A 186 -19.45 1.56 -4.74
C LEU A 186 -19.58 1.51 -3.22
N ASP A 187 -18.60 0.96 -2.51
CA ASP A 187 -18.71 0.69 -1.07
C ASP A 187 -17.43 0.94 -0.25
N GLY A 188 -16.40 1.53 -0.86
CA GLY A 188 -15.17 1.89 -0.17
C GLY A 188 -14.26 0.72 0.20
N LYS A 189 -14.57 -0.52 -0.20
CA LYS A 189 -13.76 -1.69 0.17
C LYS A 189 -12.64 -1.95 -0.83
N THR A 190 -11.46 -2.31 -0.32
CA THR A 190 -10.35 -2.75 -1.17
C THR A 190 -10.51 -4.22 -1.52
N ARG A 191 -10.76 -4.52 -2.80
CA ARG A 191 -10.88 -5.89 -3.32
C ARG A 191 -9.76 -6.32 -4.27
N SER A 192 -9.01 -5.36 -4.79
CA SER A 192 -7.93 -5.61 -5.72
C SER A 192 -6.78 -4.65 -5.46
N LEU A 193 -5.58 -5.12 -5.80
CA LEU A 193 -4.38 -4.29 -5.82
C LEU A 193 -4.13 -3.86 -7.25
N ARG A 194 -3.81 -2.58 -7.43
CA ARG A 194 -3.31 -2.07 -8.70
C ARG A 194 -1.80 -2.01 -8.59
N TYR A 195 -1.09 -2.73 -9.45
CA TYR A 195 0.37 -2.72 -9.48
C TYR A 195 0.94 -1.56 -10.30
N ARG A 196 0.13 -1.01 -11.21
CA ARG A 196 0.42 0.17 -12.04
C ARG A 196 -0.80 1.06 -12.11
N ILE A 197 -0.60 2.37 -12.16
CA ILE A 197 -1.66 3.36 -12.40
C ILE A 197 -1.09 4.57 -13.13
N SER A 198 -1.85 5.16 -14.06
CA SER A 198 -1.41 6.39 -14.74
C SER A 198 -1.91 7.67 -14.07
N ASP A 199 -1.19 8.77 -14.26
CA ASP A 199 -1.63 10.14 -13.94
C ASP A 199 -3.04 10.44 -14.47
N ARG A 200 -3.33 10.01 -15.70
CA ARG A 200 -4.66 10.17 -16.31
C ARG A 200 -5.73 9.33 -15.63
N GLN A 201 -5.43 8.07 -15.29
CA GLN A 201 -6.36 7.21 -14.56
C GLN A 201 -6.67 7.79 -13.17
N LEU A 202 -5.66 8.32 -12.49
CA LEU A 202 -5.82 9.03 -11.22
C LEU A 202 -6.73 10.26 -11.38
N ALA A 203 -6.58 11.01 -12.48
CA ALA A 203 -7.42 12.16 -12.80
C ALA A 203 -8.80 11.80 -13.39
N GLY A 204 -9.16 10.52 -13.50
CA GLY A 204 -10.41 10.07 -14.12
C GLY A 204 -10.52 10.33 -15.63
N GLN A 205 -9.39 10.51 -16.30
CA GLN A 205 -9.29 10.81 -17.73
C GLN A 205 -9.06 9.56 -18.57
N ALA A 206 -9.46 9.62 -19.85
CA ALA A 206 -9.19 8.56 -20.80
C ALA A 206 -7.67 8.33 -20.99
N PRO A 207 -7.21 7.08 -21.23
CA PRO A 207 -5.80 6.78 -21.48
C PRO A 207 -5.23 7.57 -22.67
N HIS A 208 -3.95 7.92 -22.58
CA HIS A 208 -3.21 8.60 -23.65
C HIS A 208 -1.79 8.04 -23.76
N SER A 209 -1.16 8.12 -24.94
CA SER A 209 0.18 7.59 -25.18
C SER A 209 1.27 8.27 -24.35
N SER A 210 1.06 9.53 -23.98
CA SER A 210 1.99 10.34 -23.17
C SER A 210 1.74 10.25 -21.66
N GLN A 211 0.86 9.34 -21.20
CA GLN A 211 0.53 9.23 -19.78
C GLN A 211 1.75 8.74 -18.98
N GLN A 212 1.94 9.31 -17.79
CA GLN A 212 2.96 8.84 -16.88
C GLN A 212 2.42 7.64 -16.10
N ILE A 213 3.15 6.53 -16.12
CA ILE A 213 2.79 5.32 -15.37
C ILE A 213 3.56 5.32 -14.05
N PHE A 214 2.82 5.24 -12.96
CA PHE A 214 3.34 4.99 -11.63
C PHE A 214 3.25 3.50 -11.32
N GLU A 215 4.27 2.98 -10.65
CA GLU A 215 4.32 1.59 -10.20
C GLU A 215 4.15 1.52 -8.69
N SER A 216 3.45 0.48 -8.23
CA SER A 216 3.31 0.20 -6.81
C SER A 216 4.65 -0.20 -6.20
N LEU A 217 4.77 -0.08 -4.88
CA LEU A 217 5.94 -0.52 -4.10
C LEU A 217 6.34 -1.97 -4.43
N SER A 218 5.35 -2.86 -4.51
CA SER A 218 5.56 -4.27 -4.83
C SER A 218 5.99 -4.49 -6.29
N ALA A 219 5.44 -3.75 -7.24
CA ALA A 219 5.87 -3.82 -8.64
C ALA A 219 7.33 -3.38 -8.81
N ARG A 220 7.74 -2.28 -8.16
CA ARG A 220 9.14 -1.83 -8.14
C ARG A 220 10.08 -2.86 -7.54
N ALA A 221 9.66 -3.49 -6.44
CA ALA A 221 10.44 -4.51 -5.77
C ALA A 221 10.65 -5.73 -6.68
N VAL A 222 9.58 -6.25 -7.27
CA VAL A 222 9.63 -7.42 -8.17
C VAL A 222 10.49 -7.12 -9.40
N ALA A 223 10.38 -5.92 -9.98
CA ALA A 223 11.22 -5.47 -11.09
C ALA A 223 12.71 -5.44 -10.72
N LYS A 224 13.09 -4.89 -9.55
CA LYS A 224 14.47 -4.87 -9.06
C LYS A 224 15.02 -6.26 -8.74
N LEU A 225 14.14 -7.24 -8.48
CA LEU A 225 14.51 -8.65 -8.33
C LEU A 225 14.66 -9.39 -9.66
N GLY A 226 14.46 -8.72 -10.80
CA GLY A 226 14.60 -9.31 -12.14
C GLY A 226 13.34 -10.02 -12.66
N HIS A 227 12.18 -9.71 -12.08
CA HIS A 227 10.89 -10.28 -12.50
C HIS A 227 9.99 -9.16 -13.08
N PRO A 228 9.43 -9.32 -14.30
CA PRO A 228 8.63 -8.28 -14.96
C PRO A 228 7.16 -8.19 -14.51
#